data_AF-A0A2A6REJ1-F1
#
_entry.id   AF-A0A2A6REJ1-F1
#
_cell.length_a   1.000
_cell.length_b   1.000
_cell.length_c   1.000
_cell.angle_alpha   90.00
_cell.angle_beta   90.00
_cell.angle_gamma   90.00
#
_symmetry.space_group_name_H-M   'P 1'
#
loop_
_entity.id
_entity.type
_entity.pdbx_description
1 polymer ?
#
loop_
_entity_poly.entity_id
_entity_poly.type
_entity_poly.pdbx_seq_one_letter_code
_entity_poly.pdbx_strand_id
1 'polypeptide(L)'
;MKEKPRRALADWLLDYFYKTDAGTYRPPISEEEEQLKAQARAAGTNRRIRRYVSYLQQGIAIPERERPGNADLVGWIRQCKRNGLYEYGRLLYERGGLDLDQLSEEQQVAVEEDYQTCMRMLARTAAAPPEPKRRVRAPVGPASWRYAPPSRSPAAA
;
A
#
# COMPACT_ATOMS: atom_id res chain seq x y z
N MET A 1 19.11 -7.41 -19.80
CA MET A 1 17.71 -7.26 -19.34
C MET A 1 17.75 -6.59 -17.98
N LYS A 2 17.03 -5.48 -17.77
CA LYS A 2 17.01 -4.80 -16.47
C LYS A 2 16.10 -5.61 -15.55
N GLU A 3 16.66 -6.32 -14.56
CA GLU A 3 15.88 -7.05 -13.57
C GLU A 3 14.95 -6.07 -12.86
N LYS A 4 13.65 -6.13 -13.19
CA LYS A 4 12.64 -5.43 -12.41
C LYS A 4 12.47 -6.20 -11.11
N PRO A 5 12.53 -5.54 -9.95
CA PRO A 5 12.25 -6.21 -8.68
C PRO A 5 10.86 -6.83 -8.74
N ARG A 6 10.74 -8.09 -8.28
CA ARG A 6 9.48 -8.88 -8.33
C ARG A 6 8.30 -8.23 -7.59
N ARG A 7 8.57 -7.25 -6.71
CA ARG A 7 7.56 -6.52 -5.92
C ARG A 7 7.90 -5.04 -5.88
N ALA A 8 6.88 -4.18 -5.89
CA ALA A 8 7.07 -2.73 -5.74
C ALA A 8 7.46 -2.39 -4.29
N LEU A 9 8.20 -1.29 -4.09
CA LEU A 9 8.58 -0.85 -2.74
C LEU A 9 7.36 -0.60 -1.84
N ALA A 10 6.29 0.01 -2.38
CA ALA A 10 5.04 0.23 -1.66
C ALA A 10 4.43 -1.09 -1.13
N ASP A 11 4.67 -2.20 -1.83
CA ASP A 11 4.21 -3.52 -1.39
C ASP A 11 4.94 -3.99 -0.14
N TRP A 12 6.24 -3.73 -0.07
CA TRP A 12 7.08 -4.04 1.08
C TRP A 12 6.77 -3.13 2.26
N LEU A 13 6.53 -1.84 2.04
CA LEU A 13 6.23 -0.92 3.13
C LEU A 13 5.01 -1.35 3.94
N LEU A 14 3.95 -1.81 3.29
CA LEU A 14 2.73 -2.25 3.97
C LEU A 14 2.87 -3.58 4.73
N ASP A 15 3.91 -4.35 4.42
CA ASP A 15 4.24 -5.58 5.13
C ASP A 15 4.89 -5.27 6.51
N TYR A 16 5.60 -4.15 6.65
CA TYR A 16 6.35 -3.81 7.87
C TYR A 16 5.79 -2.60 8.63
N PHE A 17 5.16 -1.65 7.92
CA PHE A 17 4.73 -0.37 8.46
C PHE A 17 3.23 -0.17 8.32
N TYR A 18 2.67 0.67 9.18
CA TYR A 18 1.29 1.13 9.07
C TYR A 18 1.26 2.44 8.28
N LYS A 19 0.30 2.54 7.36
CA LYS A 19 0.07 3.79 6.62
C LYS A 19 -0.69 4.75 7.53
N THR A 20 -0.23 5.98 7.62
CA THR A 20 -0.90 7.04 8.38
C THR A 20 -1.91 7.77 7.50
N ASP A 21 -2.82 8.50 8.14
CA ASP A 21 -3.79 9.36 7.47
C ASP A 21 -3.13 10.45 6.61
N ALA A 22 -1.91 10.88 6.96
CA ALA A 22 -1.12 11.84 6.21
C ALA A 22 -0.40 11.21 4.99
N GLY A 23 -0.66 9.93 4.69
CA GLY A 23 -0.02 9.21 3.59
C GLY A 23 1.42 8.79 3.87
N THR A 24 1.93 9.01 5.09
CA THR A 24 3.26 8.56 5.53
C THR A 24 3.20 7.15 6.12
N TYR A 25 4.35 6.62 6.55
CA TYR A 25 4.46 5.30 7.16
C TYR A 25 5.01 5.42 8.58
N ARG A 26 4.43 4.67 9.51
CA ARG A 26 4.93 4.54 10.89
C ARG A 26 5.28 3.09 11.22
N PRO A 27 6.30 2.86 12.05
CA PRO A 27 6.56 1.52 12.58
C PRO A 27 5.44 1.09 13.54
N PRO A 28 5.32 -0.23 13.80
CA PRO A 28 4.59 -0.75 14.95
C PRO A 28 5.08 -0.08 16.24
N ILE A 29 4.15 0.25 17.13
CA ILE A 29 4.48 0.93 18.41
C ILE A 29 4.44 -0.06 19.59
N SER A 30 3.58 -1.08 19.50
CA SER A 30 3.45 -2.13 20.53
C SER A 30 3.92 -3.49 20.02
N GLU A 31 4.26 -4.38 20.96
CA GLU A 31 4.58 -5.78 20.66
C GLU A 31 3.42 -6.47 19.93
N GLU A 32 2.18 -6.16 20.28
CA GLU A 32 0.99 -6.69 19.61
C GLU A 32 0.94 -6.28 18.12
N GLU A 33 1.19 -5.00 17.80
CA GLU A 33 1.24 -4.53 16.42
C GLU A 33 2.38 -5.19 15.64
N GLU A 34 3.53 -5.40 16.28
CA GLU A 34 4.68 -6.07 15.67
C GLU A 34 4.35 -7.54 15.36
N GLN A 35 3.75 -8.26 16.31
CA GLN A 35 3.31 -9.64 16.12
C GLN A 35 2.27 -9.74 15.01
N LEU A 36 1.29 -8.83 14.96
CA LEU A 36 0.29 -8.78 13.89
C LEU A 36 0.93 -8.58 12.51
N LYS A 37 1.92 -7.69 12.40
CA LYS A 37 2.68 -7.50 11.15
C LYS A 37 3.49 -8.74 10.79
N ALA A 38 4.19 -9.34 11.75
CA ALA A 38 4.98 -10.55 11.54
C ALA A 38 4.11 -11.72 11.04
N GLN A 39 2.98 -11.97 11.69
CA GLN A 39 2.02 -12.99 11.29
C GLN A 39 1.45 -12.73 9.89
N ALA A 40 1.03 -11.49 9.60
CA ALA A 40 0.52 -11.13 8.28
C ALA A 40 1.57 -11.30 7.17
N ARG A 41 2.85 -11.02 7.46
CA ARG A 41 3.97 -11.24 6.51
C ARG A 41 4.22 -12.72 6.26
N ALA A 42 4.28 -13.51 7.34
CA ALA A 42 4.48 -14.96 7.28
C ALA A 42 3.34 -15.63 6.49
N ALA A 43 2.10 -15.28 6.78
CA ALA A 43 0.91 -15.78 6.10
C ALA A 43 0.69 -15.18 4.69
N GLY A 44 1.50 -14.19 4.28
CA GLY A 44 1.39 -13.53 2.99
C GLY A 44 0.03 -12.87 2.73
N THR A 45 -0.65 -12.40 3.76
CA THR A 45 -2.04 -11.91 3.69
C THR A 45 -2.19 -10.77 2.69
N ASN A 46 -1.31 -9.76 2.73
CA ASN A 46 -1.34 -8.64 1.78
C ASN A 46 -1.17 -9.09 0.32
N ARG A 47 -0.39 -10.16 0.06
CA ARG A 47 -0.20 -10.70 -1.28
C ARG A 47 -1.48 -11.39 -1.78
N ARG A 48 -2.14 -12.15 -0.90
CA ARG A 48 -3.42 -12.81 -1.20
C ARG A 48 -4.52 -11.79 -1.47
N ILE A 49 -4.67 -10.79 -0.59
CA ILE A 49 -5.62 -9.69 -0.76
C ILE A 49 -5.44 -9.00 -2.12
N ARG A 50 -4.22 -8.57 -2.45
CA ARG A 50 -3.95 -7.88 -3.72
C ARG A 50 -4.27 -8.72 -4.95
N ARG A 51 -3.91 -10.01 -4.91
CA ARG A 51 -4.22 -10.93 -6.00
C ARG A 51 -5.73 -11.08 -6.18
N TYR A 52 -6.45 -11.31 -5.08
CA TYR A 52 -7.91 -11.44 -5.10
C TYR A 52 -8.60 -10.19 -5.63
N VAL A 53 -8.22 -9.01 -5.10
CA VAL A 53 -8.69 -7.71 -5.56
C VAL A 53 -8.41 -7.50 -7.06
N SER A 54 -7.25 -7.95 -7.56
CA SER A 54 -6.92 -7.85 -8.98
C SER A 54 -7.92 -8.63 -9.85
N TYR A 55 -8.39 -9.80 -9.42
CA TYR A 55 -9.44 -10.51 -10.16
C TYR A 55 -10.78 -9.78 -10.09
N LEU A 56 -11.15 -9.26 -8.92
CA LEU A 56 -12.40 -8.51 -8.73
C LEU A 56 -12.44 -7.27 -9.63
N GLN A 57 -11.32 -6.54 -9.73
CA GLN A 57 -11.21 -5.34 -10.56
C GLN A 57 -11.24 -5.68 -12.06
N GLN A 58 -10.61 -6.78 -12.46
CA GLN A 58 -10.57 -7.21 -13.87
C GLN A 58 -11.84 -7.96 -14.31
N GLY A 59 -12.70 -8.37 -13.36
CA GLY A 59 -13.90 -9.15 -13.66
C GLY A 59 -13.60 -10.56 -14.18
N ILE A 60 -12.42 -11.11 -13.86
CA ILE A 60 -11.99 -12.44 -14.32
C ILE A 60 -12.54 -13.50 -13.36
N ALA A 61 -12.87 -14.68 -13.90
CA ALA A 61 -13.26 -15.84 -13.10
C ALA A 61 -12.17 -16.18 -12.07
N ILE A 62 -12.57 -16.21 -10.79
CA ILE A 62 -11.67 -16.49 -9.68
C ILE A 62 -11.53 -18.01 -9.53
N PRO A 63 -10.31 -18.58 -9.58
CA PRO A 63 -10.11 -19.99 -9.31
C PRO A 63 -10.56 -20.36 -7.89
N GLU A 64 -11.16 -21.55 -7.72
CA GLU A 64 -11.70 -21.99 -6.42
C GLU A 64 -10.67 -21.96 -5.29
N ARG A 65 -9.44 -22.38 -5.57
CA ARG A 65 -8.31 -22.35 -4.62
C ARG A 65 -7.93 -20.93 -4.14
N GLU A 66 -8.36 -19.90 -4.86
CA GLU A 66 -8.08 -18.49 -4.56
C GLU A 66 -9.30 -17.78 -3.98
N ARG A 67 -10.44 -18.46 -3.87
CA ARG A 67 -11.62 -17.94 -3.18
C ARG A 67 -11.41 -18.00 -1.66
N PRO A 68 -11.44 -16.86 -0.96
CA PRO A 68 -11.41 -16.83 0.50
C PRO A 68 -12.77 -17.26 1.07
N GLY A 69 -12.76 -17.85 2.28
CA GLY A 69 -14.00 -18.04 3.04
C GLY A 69 -14.49 -16.73 3.68
N ASN A 70 -15.71 -16.73 4.22
CA ASN A 70 -16.29 -15.54 4.88
C ASN A 70 -15.42 -15.03 6.05
N ALA A 71 -14.91 -15.92 6.89
CA ALA A 71 -14.02 -15.56 7.99
C ALA A 71 -12.70 -14.92 7.50
N ASP A 72 -12.16 -15.41 6.39
CA ASP A 72 -10.97 -14.83 5.76
C ASP A 72 -11.25 -13.42 5.24
N LEU A 73 -12.39 -13.23 4.55
CA LEU A 73 -12.82 -11.92 4.04
C LEU A 73 -12.98 -10.89 5.16
N VAL A 74 -13.62 -11.26 6.27
CA VAL A 74 -13.72 -10.40 7.46
C VAL A 74 -12.33 -10.00 7.96
N GLY A 75 -11.42 -10.98 8.11
CA GLY A 75 -10.05 -10.71 8.50
C GLY A 75 -9.29 -9.82 7.50
N TRP A 76 -9.54 -9.99 6.21
CA TRP A 76 -8.91 -9.22 5.14
C TRP A 76 -9.40 -7.78 5.10
N ILE A 77 -10.70 -7.53 5.32
CA ILE A 77 -11.28 -6.19 5.41
C ILE A 77 -10.66 -5.44 6.60
N ARG A 78 -10.58 -6.09 7.78
CA ARG A 78 -9.90 -5.54 8.95
C ARG A 78 -8.43 -5.21 8.68
N GLN A 79 -7.72 -6.10 7.98
CA GLN A 79 -6.33 -5.90 7.59
C GLN A 79 -6.18 -4.73 6.61
N CYS A 80 -7.11 -4.58 5.66
CA CYS A 80 -7.13 -3.45 4.73
C CYS A 80 -7.30 -2.12 5.47
N LYS A 81 -8.25 -2.05 6.41
CA LYS A 81 -8.45 -0.89 7.30
C LYS A 81 -7.16 -0.51 8.03
N ARG A 82 -6.52 -1.48 8.69
CA ARG A 82 -5.27 -1.27 9.46
C ARG A 82 -4.13 -0.76 8.58
N ASN A 83 -4.06 -1.21 7.33
CA ASN A 83 -2.97 -0.86 6.42
C ASN A 83 -3.25 0.37 5.54
N GLY A 84 -4.39 1.05 5.72
CA GLY A 84 -4.78 2.17 4.87
C GLY A 84 -5.07 1.77 3.42
N LEU A 85 -5.43 0.51 3.20
CA LEU A 85 -5.88 -0.04 1.91
C LEU A 85 -7.40 0.04 1.80
N TYR A 86 -7.97 1.23 2.09
CA TYR A 86 -9.41 1.40 2.25
C TYR A 86 -10.22 1.04 1.00
N GLU A 87 -9.70 1.32 -0.20
CA GLU A 87 -10.35 0.93 -1.46
C GLU A 87 -10.46 -0.59 -1.60
N TYR A 88 -9.45 -1.32 -1.12
CA TYR A 88 -9.50 -2.79 -1.14
C TYR A 88 -10.47 -3.31 -0.09
N GLY A 89 -10.52 -2.70 1.10
CA GLY A 89 -11.53 -3.01 2.10
C GLY A 89 -12.96 -2.83 1.56
N ARG A 90 -13.22 -1.71 0.87
CA ARG A 90 -14.50 -1.44 0.20
C ARG A 90 -14.83 -2.53 -0.84
N LEU A 91 -13.88 -2.81 -1.72
CA LEU A 91 -14.08 -3.77 -2.81
C LEU A 91 -14.33 -5.20 -2.31
N LEU A 92 -13.63 -5.61 -1.24
CA LEU A 92 -13.83 -6.93 -0.63
C LEU A 92 -15.22 -7.05 0.00
N TYR A 93 -15.71 -6.00 0.64
CA TYR A 93 -17.06 -5.99 1.20
C TYR A 93 -18.13 -6.03 0.10
N GLU A 94 -18.03 -5.13 -0.88
CA GLU A 94 -19.06 -4.95 -1.93
C GLU A 94 -19.07 -6.07 -2.97
N ARG A 95 -17.89 -6.60 -3.33
CA ARG A 95 -17.71 -7.49 -4.49
C ARG A 95 -16.92 -8.75 -4.16
N GLY A 96 -16.47 -8.91 -2.92
CA GLY A 96 -15.64 -10.05 -2.52
C GLY A 96 -16.41 -11.34 -2.29
N GLY A 97 -17.75 -11.33 -2.38
CA GLY A 97 -18.58 -12.51 -2.16
C GLY A 97 -18.75 -12.87 -0.68
N LEU A 98 -18.68 -11.87 0.20
CA LEU A 98 -18.95 -12.03 1.62
C LEU A 98 -20.43 -12.34 1.84
N ASP A 99 -20.72 -13.48 2.44
CA ASP A 99 -22.07 -13.86 2.87
C ASP A 99 -22.24 -13.54 4.35
N LEU A 100 -23.00 -12.47 4.65
CA LEU A 100 -23.22 -11.97 6.01
C LEU A 100 -24.07 -12.94 6.85
N ASP A 101 -24.95 -13.72 6.23
CA ASP A 101 -25.85 -14.64 6.94
C ASP A 101 -25.10 -15.82 7.54
N GLN A 102 -23.89 -16.11 7.03
CA GLN A 102 -22.99 -17.13 7.57
C GLN A 102 -22.04 -16.60 8.66
N LEU A 103 -22.12 -15.31 8.99
CA LEU A 103 -21.34 -14.70 10.06
C LEU A 103 -22.15 -14.64 11.36
N SER A 104 -21.45 -14.71 12.50
CA SER A 104 -22.09 -14.37 13.78
C SER A 104 -22.48 -12.90 13.83
N GLU A 105 -23.45 -12.53 14.67
CA GLU A 105 -23.84 -11.12 14.87
C GLU A 105 -22.64 -10.22 15.21
N GLU A 106 -21.74 -10.70 16.08
CA GLU A 106 -20.49 -10.00 16.41
C GLU A 106 -19.60 -9.77 15.18
N GLN A 107 -19.49 -10.76 14.30
CA GLN A 107 -18.71 -10.65 13.07
C GLN A 107 -19.37 -9.71 12.06
N GLN A 108 -20.70 -9.75 11.95
CA GLN A 108 -21.47 -8.85 11.08
C GLN A 108 -21.27 -7.39 11.52
N VAL A 109 -21.41 -7.10 12.81
CA VAL A 109 -21.18 -5.75 13.35
C VAL A 109 -19.74 -5.33 13.11
N ALA A 110 -18.77 -6.18 13.44
CA ALA A 110 -17.36 -5.83 13.30
C ALA A 110 -16.94 -5.58 11.84
N VAL A 111 -17.44 -6.36 10.88
CA VAL A 111 -17.11 -6.16 9.46
C VAL A 111 -17.79 -4.92 8.90
N GLU A 112 -19.01 -4.62 9.35
CA GLU A 112 -19.72 -3.39 9.00
C GLU A 112 -18.97 -2.15 9.51
N GLU A 113 -18.54 -2.14 10.77
CA GLU A 113 -17.72 -1.05 11.33
C GLU A 113 -16.40 -0.85 10.58
N ASP A 114 -15.75 -1.95 10.21
CA ASP A 114 -14.52 -1.92 9.42
C ASP A 114 -14.77 -1.34 8.02
N TYR A 115 -15.88 -1.71 7.37
CA TYR A 115 -16.33 -1.19 6.09
C TYR A 115 -16.68 0.31 6.14
N GLN A 116 -17.47 0.73 7.13
CA GLN A 116 -17.82 2.14 7.37
C GLN A 116 -16.58 3.00 7.61
N THR A 117 -15.58 2.47 8.33
CA THR A 117 -14.30 3.14 8.50
C THR A 117 -13.57 3.31 7.16
N CYS A 118 -13.55 2.28 6.30
CA CYS A 118 -12.95 2.38 4.98
C CYS A 118 -13.60 3.48 4.14
N MET A 119 -14.94 3.54 4.09
CA MET A 119 -15.66 4.57 3.36
C MET A 119 -15.38 5.98 3.89
N ARG A 120 -15.38 6.16 5.21
CA ARG A 120 -15.06 7.45 5.85
C ARG A 120 -13.66 7.94 5.47
N MET A 121 -12.68 7.04 5.47
CA MET A 121 -11.30 7.38 5.13
C MET A 121 -11.11 7.68 3.63
N LEU A 122 -11.84 6.99 2.76
CA LEU A 122 -11.87 7.31 1.32
C LEU A 122 -12.46 8.69 1.07
N ALA A 123 -13.60 9.00 1.69
CA ALA A 123 -14.24 10.31 1.60
C ALA A 123 -13.32 11.44 2.09
N ARG A 124 -12.63 11.22 3.23
CA ARG A 124 -11.65 12.18 3.76
C ARG A 124 -10.47 12.40 2.82
N THR A 125 -9.97 11.34 2.19
CA THR A 125 -8.86 11.44 1.23
C THR A 125 -9.29 12.18 -0.03
N ALA A 126 -10.52 11.97 -0.50
CA ALA A 126 -11.08 12.68 -1.65
C ALA A 126 -11.33 14.18 -1.37
N ALA A 127 -11.65 14.54 -0.12
CA ALA A 127 -11.88 15.92 0.30
C ALA A 127 -10.59 16.70 0.67
N ALA A 128 -9.44 16.05 0.75
CA ALA A 128 -8.19 16.72 1.11
C ALA A 128 -7.73 17.68 -0.01
N PRO A 129 -7.37 18.94 0.32
CA PRO A 129 -6.85 19.87 -0.68
C PRO A 129 -5.56 19.32 -1.30
N PRO A 130 -5.30 19.56 -2.60
CA PRO A 130 -4.11 19.06 -3.26
C PRO A 130 -2.87 19.61 -2.57
N GLU A 131 -1.91 18.73 -2.23
CA GLU A 131 -0.65 19.15 -1.63
C GLU A 131 0.01 20.23 -2.51
N PRO A 132 0.49 21.34 -1.92
CA PRO A 132 1.18 22.35 -2.69
C PRO A 132 2.39 21.71 -3.36
N LYS A 133 2.41 21.70 -4.70
CA LYS A 133 3.56 21.20 -5.49
C LYS A 133 4.80 21.88 -4.96
N ARG A 134 5.62 21.14 -4.21
CA ARG A 134 6.88 21.63 -3.65
C ARG A 134 7.71 22.09 -4.84
N ARG A 135 7.82 23.41 -5.04
CA ARG A 135 8.69 23.98 -6.08
C ARG A 135 10.06 23.41 -5.79
N VAL A 136 10.56 22.54 -6.68
CA VAL A 136 11.96 22.13 -6.66
C VAL A 136 12.72 23.44 -6.84
N ARG A 137 13.33 23.95 -5.75
CA ARG A 137 14.28 25.04 -5.89
C ARG A 137 15.35 24.50 -6.82
N ALA A 138 15.54 25.16 -7.96
CA ALA A 138 16.66 24.89 -8.84
C ALA A 138 17.93 24.85 -7.97
N PRO A 139 18.87 23.92 -8.22
CA PRO A 139 20.13 23.94 -7.51
C PRO A 139 20.76 25.31 -7.72
N VAL A 140 20.90 26.08 -6.64
CA VAL A 140 21.68 27.32 -6.64
C VAL A 140 23.14 26.87 -6.63
N GLY A 141 23.65 26.49 -7.80
CA GLY A 141 25.06 26.21 -7.98
C GLY A 141 25.82 27.52 -8.18
N PRO A 142 26.94 27.77 -7.48
CA PRO A 142 27.91 28.73 -7.94
C PRO A 142 28.90 28.06 -8.91
N ALA A 143 29.12 28.76 -10.03
CA ALA A 143 30.39 28.94 -10.73
C ALA A 143 31.18 27.72 -11.24
N SER A 144 31.14 27.56 -12.57
CA SER A 144 32.31 27.33 -13.44
C SER A 144 33.49 26.51 -12.89
N TRP A 145 33.46 25.20 -13.11
CA TRP A 145 34.69 24.44 -13.32
C TRP A 145 35.00 24.47 -14.83
N ARG A 146 35.63 25.56 -15.29
CA ARG A 146 36.32 25.50 -16.60
C ARG A 146 37.57 24.67 -16.37
N TYR A 147 37.56 23.45 -16.90
CA TYR A 147 38.76 22.65 -17.08
C TYR A 147 39.71 23.45 -17.99
N ALA A 148 40.82 23.94 -17.45
CA ALA A 148 41.88 24.53 -18.27
C ALA A 148 42.71 23.37 -18.85
N PRO A 149 42.79 23.20 -20.18
CA PRO A 149 43.66 22.19 -20.77
C PRO A 149 45.14 22.55 -20.51
N PRO A 150 46.03 21.57 -20.31
CA PRO A 150 47.45 21.84 -20.08
C PRO A 150 48.06 22.50 -21.32
N SER A 151 48.79 23.60 -21.11
CA SER A 151 49.57 24.28 -22.14
C SER A 151 50.59 23.32 -22.76
N ARG A 152 50.43 23.00 -24.05
CA ARG A 152 51.51 22.42 -24.85
C ARG A 152 52.63 23.45 -24.96
N SER A 153 53.76 23.18 -24.33
CA SER A 153 55.01 23.87 -24.61
C SER A 153 55.45 23.52 -26.04
N PRO A 154 55.82 24.50 -26.90
CA PRO A 154 56.43 24.18 -28.17
C PRO A 154 57.88 23.71 -27.93
N ALA A 155 58.24 22.63 -28.63
CA ALA A 155 59.61 22.17 -28.75
C ALA A 155 60.49 23.32 -29.26
N ALA A 156 61.60 23.58 -28.55
CA ALA A 156 62.73 24.31 -29.09
C ALA A 156 63.67 23.30 -29.75
N ALA A 157 64.05 23.62 -30.98
CA ALA A 157 65.06 22.97 -31.81
C ALA A 157 66.46 23.07 -31.21
#